data_AF-A0A5C8T049-F1
#
_entry.id   AF-A0A5C8T049-F1
#
_cell.length_a   1.000
_cell.length_b   1.000
_cell.length_c   1.000
_cell.angle_alpha   90.00
_cell.angle_beta   90.00
_cell.angle_gamma   90.00
#
_symmetry.space_group_name_H-M   'P 1'
#
loop_
_entity.id
_entity.type
_entity.pdbx_description
1 polymer ?
#
loop_
_entity_poly.entity_id
_entity_poly.type
_entity_poly.pdbx_seq_one_letter_code
_entity_poly.pdbx_strand_id
1 'polypeptide(L)'
;MSRLYSAAAARRRTTRANRTRVERGGGVSAERFAATIQDALGGPSDRVALAFAGTGALPSAFPVTDLAAGSIAAAGLAIADLVGTAPGVTVDRRLASLWFRTSLRPIGWALPAPWDPVAGDYCTRDGWIRLHTNAPHHRAAAERVLGAQSDRDGMALAVAGWDKAALEAAIVAEGGCAAEMRSIAAWAAHPQGAAVAEEPLVGFDPAAPASTAWRPRPDRPLAGLRVLDLTRVLAGPVATRFLAGYGAEVLRVDPPDWNEPAIEPDVTLGKRCARLDLRRGADRAVFEAMLAGADLLLHGYRPEALDRLGYGAVARRALAPGLIDVRL
;
A
#
# COMPACT_ATOMS: atom_id res chain seq x y z
N MET A 1 -17.74 -51.00 2.82
CA MET A 1 -17.11 -50.20 3.90
C MET A 1 -16.51 -48.95 3.28
N SER A 2 -17.33 -48.01 2.81
CA SER A 2 -18.10 -47.01 3.58
C SER A 2 -17.20 -45.93 4.20
N ARG A 3 -17.32 -44.72 3.62
CA ARG A 3 -17.26 -43.38 4.24
C ARG A 3 -15.93 -42.94 4.85
N LEU A 4 -15.34 -41.89 4.27
CA LEU A 4 -14.90 -40.63 4.93
C LEU A 4 -13.97 -39.82 4.02
N TYR A 5 -14.43 -39.32 2.87
CA TYR A 5 -13.76 -38.22 2.15
C TYR A 5 -14.76 -37.52 1.23
N SER A 6 -15.79 -36.91 1.83
CA SER A 6 -16.72 -36.03 1.12
C SER A 6 -17.41 -35.10 2.12
N ALA A 7 -16.76 -33.99 2.49
CA ALA A 7 -17.40 -32.92 3.26
C ALA A 7 -16.85 -31.50 3.06
N ALA A 8 -15.72 -31.29 2.37
CA ALA A 8 -15.15 -29.94 2.23
C ALA A 8 -15.49 -29.21 0.91
N ALA A 9 -15.93 -29.92 -0.14
CA ALA A 9 -16.14 -29.34 -1.47
C ALA A 9 -17.58 -28.88 -1.76
N ALA A 10 -18.54 -29.15 -0.87
CA ALA A 10 -19.98 -28.92 -1.13
C ALA A 10 -20.58 -27.67 -0.45
N ARG A 11 -19.78 -26.81 0.22
CA ARG A 11 -20.29 -25.56 0.85
C ARG A 11 -20.10 -24.29 0.02
N ARG A 12 -19.68 -24.38 -1.24
CA ARG A 12 -19.44 -23.21 -2.12
C ARG A 12 -20.62 -22.81 -3.03
N ARG A 13 -21.81 -23.39 -2.86
CA ARG A 13 -22.98 -23.06 -3.69
C ARG A 13 -24.31 -23.20 -2.92
N THR A 14 -24.54 -22.39 -1.89
CA THR A 14 -25.89 -22.00 -1.44
C THR A 14 -25.79 -21.04 -0.25
N THR A 15 -25.82 -19.74 -0.52
CA THR A 15 -26.44 -18.69 0.33
C THR A 15 -26.45 -17.36 -0.46
N ARG A 16 -26.96 -17.42 -1.70
CA ARG A 16 -27.39 -16.24 -2.45
C ARG A 16 -28.88 -16.02 -2.17
N ALA A 17 -29.24 -15.80 -0.90
CA ALA A 17 -30.60 -15.46 -0.48
C ALA A 17 -30.61 -14.97 0.98
N ASN A 18 -30.00 -13.81 1.25
CA ASN A 18 -30.47 -12.91 2.31
C ASN A 18 -29.92 -11.49 2.08
N ARG A 19 -30.25 -10.91 0.91
CA ARG A 19 -30.12 -9.47 0.68
C ARG A 19 -31.48 -8.85 0.94
N THR A 20 -31.80 -8.59 2.21
CA THR A 20 -32.90 -7.70 2.57
C THR A 20 -32.59 -7.00 3.88
N ARG A 21 -32.46 -5.68 3.76
CA ARG A 21 -32.64 -4.66 4.80
C ARG A 21 -31.49 -4.51 5.83
N VAL A 22 -30.35 -3.99 5.36
CA VAL A 22 -29.50 -3.15 6.21
C VAL A 22 -30.10 -1.76 6.21
N GLU A 23 -30.54 -1.34 7.39
CA GLU A 23 -31.23 -0.10 7.67
C GLU A 23 -30.39 1.12 7.28
N ARG A 24 -31.06 2.13 6.72
CA ARG A 24 -30.51 3.47 6.48
C ARG A 24 -30.28 4.12 7.85
N GLY A 25 -29.08 3.92 8.41
CA GLY A 25 -28.68 4.44 9.72
C GLY A 25 -27.30 4.00 10.24
N GLY A 26 -26.56 3.10 9.56
CA GLY A 26 -25.25 2.62 10.00
C GLY A 26 -24.08 3.45 9.46
N GLY A 27 -23.51 4.33 10.29
CA GLY A 27 -22.31 5.11 9.96
C GLY A 27 -21.10 4.23 9.60
N VAL A 28 -20.11 4.82 8.93
CA VAL A 28 -18.80 4.19 8.76
C VAL A 28 -18.11 4.12 10.14
N SER A 29 -17.54 2.97 10.50
CA SER A 29 -16.87 2.75 11.79
C SER A 29 -15.58 1.93 11.62
N ALA A 30 -14.72 1.95 12.64
CA ALA A 30 -13.48 1.18 12.66
C ALA A 30 -13.74 -0.34 12.60
N GLU A 31 -14.78 -0.82 13.29
CA GLU A 31 -15.23 -2.21 13.26
C GLU A 31 -15.60 -2.62 11.84
N ARG A 32 -16.33 -1.77 11.12
CA ARG A 32 -16.74 -2.05 9.74
C ARG A 32 -15.53 -2.12 8.80
N PHE A 33 -14.54 -1.23 8.96
CA PHE A 33 -13.30 -1.32 8.18
C PHE A 33 -12.52 -2.58 8.49
N ALA A 34 -12.35 -2.94 9.78
CA ALA A 34 -11.66 -4.17 10.17
C ALA A 34 -12.34 -5.41 9.57
N ALA A 35 -13.66 -5.53 9.71
CA ALA A 35 -14.44 -6.62 9.14
C ALA A 35 -14.31 -6.69 7.61
N THR A 36 -14.41 -5.53 6.92
CA THR A 36 -14.25 -5.48 5.46
C THR A 36 -12.87 -5.98 5.01
N ILE A 37 -11.81 -5.61 5.73
CA ILE A 37 -10.44 -6.06 5.43
C ILE A 37 -10.30 -7.56 5.69
N GLN A 38 -10.81 -8.07 6.82
CA GLN A 38 -10.76 -9.51 7.14
C GLN A 38 -11.54 -10.35 6.13
N ASP A 39 -12.74 -9.92 5.74
CA ASP A 39 -13.55 -10.57 4.72
C ASP A 39 -12.80 -10.65 3.39
N ALA A 40 -12.15 -9.55 2.99
CA ALA A 40 -11.32 -9.52 1.80
C ALA A 40 -10.12 -10.46 1.89
N LEU A 41 -9.58 -10.73 3.09
CA LEU A 41 -8.44 -11.62 3.33
C LEU A 41 -8.83 -13.10 3.55
N GLY A 42 -10.10 -13.46 3.42
CA GLY A 42 -10.56 -14.85 3.53
C GLY A 42 -11.49 -15.15 4.71
N GLY A 43 -11.94 -14.14 5.44
CA GLY A 43 -12.98 -14.22 6.48
C GLY A 43 -12.52 -13.76 7.86
N PRO A 44 -13.47 -13.55 8.79
CA PRO A 44 -13.18 -13.04 10.12
C PRO A 44 -12.39 -14.02 10.99
N SER A 45 -11.58 -13.47 11.89
CA SER A 45 -11.13 -14.21 13.07
C SER A 45 -12.24 -14.21 14.11
N ASP A 46 -12.95 -15.32 14.24
CA ASP A 46 -13.90 -15.51 15.35
C ASP A 46 -13.19 -15.92 16.65
N ARG A 47 -11.86 -16.06 16.62
CA ARG A 47 -11.06 -16.62 17.71
C ARG A 47 -10.52 -15.57 18.67
N VAL A 48 -10.45 -14.31 18.25
CA VAL A 48 -9.79 -13.23 18.98
C VAL A 48 -10.77 -12.09 19.20
N ALA A 49 -11.00 -11.73 20.47
CA ALA A 49 -11.85 -10.60 20.80
C ALA A 49 -11.21 -9.27 20.31
N LEU A 50 -12.01 -8.39 19.72
CA LEU A 50 -11.58 -7.06 19.29
C LEU A 50 -12.30 -5.99 20.13
N ALA A 51 -11.55 -5.01 20.63
CA ALA A 51 -12.08 -3.82 21.27
C ALA A 51 -11.43 -2.54 20.71
N PHE A 52 -12.21 -1.46 20.66
CA PHE A 52 -11.71 -0.12 20.35
C PHE A 52 -11.79 0.77 21.60
N ALA A 53 -10.76 1.57 21.82
CA ALA A 53 -10.66 2.50 22.94
C ALA A 53 -10.30 3.91 22.47
N GLY A 54 -10.37 4.86 23.40
CA GLY A 54 -10.00 6.26 23.16
C GLY A 54 -11.07 7.05 22.39
N THR A 55 -10.85 8.37 22.29
CA THR A 55 -11.75 9.32 21.62
C THR A 55 -10.98 10.26 20.70
N GLY A 56 -11.71 10.93 19.80
CA GLY A 56 -11.16 11.89 18.84
C GLY A 56 -11.10 11.35 17.42
N ALA A 57 -10.97 12.26 16.46
CA ALA A 57 -10.86 11.98 15.04
C ALA A 57 -10.00 13.04 14.33
N LEU A 58 -9.38 12.68 13.21
CA LEU A 58 -8.73 13.64 12.32
C LEU A 58 -9.79 14.47 11.58
N PRO A 59 -9.59 15.79 11.41
CA PRO A 59 -10.49 16.62 10.63
C PRO A 59 -10.35 16.26 9.15
N SER A 60 -11.27 15.43 8.65
CA SER A 60 -11.25 14.94 7.27
C SER A 60 -12.67 14.76 6.74
N ALA A 61 -12.84 14.99 5.43
CA ALA A 61 -14.08 14.65 4.72
C ALA A 61 -14.31 13.13 4.62
N PHE A 62 -13.28 12.33 4.89
CA PHE A 62 -13.33 10.88 4.93
C PHE A 62 -13.12 10.37 6.36
N PRO A 63 -13.65 9.18 6.71
CA PRO A 63 -13.51 8.58 8.04
C PRO A 63 -12.10 7.98 8.25
N VAL A 64 -11.07 8.83 8.15
CA VAL A 64 -9.65 8.43 8.17
C VAL A 64 -9.26 7.80 9.50
N THR A 65 -9.76 8.32 10.63
CA THR A 65 -9.51 7.73 11.95
C THR A 65 -10.07 6.31 12.07
N ASP A 66 -11.28 6.09 11.55
CA ASP A 66 -11.90 4.76 11.52
C ASP A 66 -11.15 3.80 10.60
N LEU A 67 -10.71 4.28 9.42
CA LEU A 67 -9.88 3.49 8.51
C LEU A 67 -8.55 3.11 9.17
N ALA A 68 -7.89 4.05 9.84
CA ALA A 68 -6.62 3.82 10.53
C ALA A 68 -6.78 2.78 11.65
N ALA A 69 -7.77 2.97 12.51
CA ALA A 69 -8.05 2.04 13.60
C ALA A 69 -8.47 0.65 13.07
N GLY A 70 -9.34 0.59 12.06
CA GLY A 70 -9.77 -0.66 11.44
C GLY A 70 -8.63 -1.42 10.75
N SER A 71 -7.71 -0.72 10.08
CA SER A 71 -6.52 -1.33 9.46
C SER A 71 -5.57 -1.93 10.50
N ILE A 72 -5.30 -1.20 11.58
CA ILE A 72 -4.48 -1.69 12.70
C ILE A 72 -5.15 -2.88 13.40
N ALA A 73 -6.47 -2.83 13.58
CA ALA A 73 -7.24 -3.94 14.15
C ALA A 73 -7.13 -5.21 13.28
N ALA A 74 -7.36 -5.10 11.97
CA ALA A 74 -7.25 -6.23 11.06
C ALA A 74 -5.83 -6.84 11.07
N ALA A 75 -4.79 -6.00 11.06
CA ALA A 75 -3.41 -6.46 11.14
C ALA A 75 -3.07 -7.12 12.49
N GLY A 76 -3.55 -6.55 13.59
CA GLY A 76 -3.40 -7.11 14.94
C GLY A 76 -4.11 -8.47 15.09
N LEU A 77 -5.32 -8.60 14.56
CA LEU A 77 -6.07 -9.86 14.55
C LEU A 77 -5.34 -10.93 13.73
N ALA A 78 -4.78 -10.57 12.58
CA ALA A 78 -3.99 -11.49 11.77
C ALA A 78 -2.75 -12.02 12.52
N ILE A 79 -2.05 -11.15 13.26
CA ILE A 79 -0.92 -11.58 14.10
C ILE A 79 -1.38 -12.46 15.27
N ALA A 80 -2.49 -12.10 15.92
CA ALA A 80 -3.06 -12.86 17.03
C ALA A 80 -3.48 -14.28 16.62
N ASP A 81 -4.13 -14.41 15.47
CA ASP A 81 -4.48 -15.71 14.89
C ASP A 81 -3.26 -16.56 14.57
N LEU A 82 -2.22 -15.92 14.03
CA LEU A 82 -1.01 -16.58 13.59
C LEU A 82 -0.29 -17.28 14.76
N VAL A 83 -0.23 -16.64 15.93
CA VAL A 83 0.42 -17.23 17.13
C VAL A 83 -0.49 -18.20 17.90
N GLY A 84 -1.80 -18.19 17.65
CA GLY A 84 -2.77 -19.11 18.25
C GLY A 84 -3.02 -18.94 19.76
N THR A 85 -2.23 -18.09 20.44
CA THR A 85 -2.39 -17.72 21.84
C THR A 85 -2.56 -16.21 21.91
N ALA A 86 -3.79 -15.72 22.03
CA ALA A 86 -4.02 -14.28 22.01
C ALA A 86 -4.94 -13.83 23.16
N PRO A 87 -4.48 -12.93 24.04
CA PRO A 87 -5.41 -11.98 24.65
C PRO A 87 -6.12 -11.18 23.53
N GLY A 88 -7.30 -10.63 23.82
CA GLY A 88 -8.02 -9.81 22.83
C GLY A 88 -7.18 -8.65 22.29
N VAL A 89 -7.42 -8.27 21.03
CA VAL A 89 -6.82 -7.10 20.38
C VAL A 89 -7.57 -5.84 20.83
N THR A 90 -6.85 -4.86 21.36
CA THR A 90 -7.41 -3.54 21.67
C THR A 90 -6.71 -2.46 20.85
N VAL A 91 -7.48 -1.64 20.14
CA VAL A 91 -6.96 -0.54 19.33
C VAL A 91 -7.43 0.80 19.88
N ASP A 92 -6.49 1.64 20.30
CA ASP A 92 -6.80 3.03 20.65
C ASP A 92 -6.90 3.88 19.38
N ARG A 93 -8.05 4.52 19.17
CA ARG A 93 -8.37 5.30 17.96
C ARG A 93 -7.49 6.53 17.80
N ARG A 94 -7.13 7.19 18.91
CA ARG A 94 -6.28 8.38 18.90
C ARG A 94 -4.86 7.99 18.54
N LEU A 95 -4.33 6.94 19.15
CA LEU A 95 -2.99 6.42 18.84
C LEU A 95 -2.91 5.94 17.39
N ALA A 96 -3.93 5.24 16.88
CA ALA A 96 -4.01 4.85 15.47
C ALA A 96 -3.90 6.05 14.52
N SER A 97 -4.60 7.14 14.82
CA SER A 97 -4.54 8.38 14.03
C SER A 97 -3.16 9.06 14.09
N LEU A 98 -2.48 9.02 15.23
CA LEU A 98 -1.13 9.56 15.37
C LEU A 98 -0.11 8.74 14.57
N TRP A 99 -0.25 7.41 14.61
CA TRP A 99 0.56 6.48 13.83
C TRP A 99 0.44 6.67 12.32
N PHE A 100 -0.74 7.06 11.83
CA PHE A 100 -0.98 7.40 10.42
C PHE A 100 -0.39 8.77 10.01
N ARG A 101 0.07 9.59 10.97
CA ARG A 101 0.70 10.89 10.68
C ARG A 101 2.21 10.81 10.61
N THR A 102 2.83 10.38 11.70
CA THR A 102 4.29 10.22 11.81
C THR A 102 4.59 9.39 13.06
N SER A 103 5.66 8.61 12.99
CA SER A 103 6.13 7.80 14.12
C SER A 103 7.46 8.27 14.70
N LEU A 104 8.01 9.38 14.19
CA LEU A 104 9.28 9.92 14.64
C LEU A 104 9.21 11.41 14.97
N ARG A 105 10.11 11.81 15.85
CA ARG A 105 10.38 13.21 16.19
C ARG A 105 11.89 13.46 16.02
N PRO A 106 12.30 14.22 14.99
CA PRO A 106 13.71 14.57 14.80
C PRO A 106 14.29 15.31 16.01
N ILE A 107 15.53 14.99 16.38
CA ILE A 107 16.28 15.68 17.44
C ILE A 107 17.59 16.20 16.82
N GLY A 108 17.77 17.52 16.80
CA GLY A 108 18.98 18.15 16.25
C GLY A 108 19.02 18.27 14.72
N TRP A 109 17.94 17.94 14.02
CA TRP A 109 17.78 18.10 12.58
C TRP A 109 16.32 18.34 12.21
N ALA A 110 16.07 18.80 10.98
CA ALA A 110 14.72 19.01 10.43
C ALA A 110 14.49 18.10 9.22
N LEU A 111 13.27 17.57 9.11
CA LEU A 111 12.86 16.86 7.90
C LEU A 111 12.80 17.83 6.72
N PRO A 112 13.32 17.44 5.54
CA PRO A 112 13.08 18.19 4.31
C PRO A 112 11.58 18.31 4.01
N ALA A 113 11.22 19.31 3.19
CA ALA A 113 9.86 19.44 2.72
C ALA A 113 9.43 18.16 1.96
N PRO A 114 8.27 17.56 2.28
CA PRO A 114 7.81 16.34 1.62
C PRO A 114 7.28 16.58 0.21
N TRP A 115 7.09 17.86 -0.18
CA TRP A 115 6.54 18.26 -1.46
C TRP A 115 7.48 19.23 -2.16
N ASP A 116 7.60 19.06 -3.47
CA ASP A 116 8.22 20.05 -4.35
C ASP A 116 7.43 21.38 -4.28
N PRO A 117 8.10 22.56 -4.39
CA PRO A 117 7.44 23.86 -4.22
C PRO A 117 6.24 24.13 -5.13
N VAL A 118 6.15 23.45 -6.28
CA VAL A 118 5.02 23.60 -7.22
C VAL A 118 4.14 22.35 -7.32
N ALA A 119 4.32 21.38 -6.42
CA ALA A 119 3.38 20.27 -6.28
C ALA A 119 2.09 20.80 -5.65
N GLY A 120 0.93 20.54 -6.25
CA GLY A 120 -0.28 21.24 -5.84
C GLY A 120 -1.56 20.85 -6.54
N ASP A 121 -2.64 21.45 -6.08
CA ASP A 121 -3.94 21.50 -6.75
C ASP A 121 -4.08 22.93 -7.28
N TYR A 122 -4.43 23.06 -8.55
CA TYR A 122 -4.48 24.34 -9.25
C TYR A 122 -5.80 24.48 -10.00
N CYS A 123 -6.35 25.70 -10.01
CA CYS A 123 -7.56 26.03 -10.75
C CYS A 123 -7.21 26.15 -12.24
N THR A 124 -7.92 25.40 -13.08
CA THR A 124 -7.90 25.51 -14.54
C THR A 124 -9.11 26.33 -15.00
N ARG A 125 -9.23 26.60 -16.30
CA ARG A 125 -10.37 27.33 -16.88
C ARG A 125 -11.73 26.65 -16.60
N ASP A 126 -11.72 25.33 -16.47
CA ASP A 126 -12.91 24.47 -16.41
C ASP A 126 -12.95 23.54 -15.18
N GLY A 127 -12.07 23.75 -14.19
CA GLY A 127 -12.05 22.95 -12.97
C GLY A 127 -10.72 23.02 -12.22
N TRP A 128 -10.24 21.86 -11.78
CA TRP A 128 -9.02 21.75 -10.99
C TRP A 128 -8.17 20.59 -11.48
N ILE A 129 -6.86 20.73 -11.33
CA ILE A 129 -5.85 19.72 -11.67
C ILE A 129 -4.87 19.55 -10.53
N ARG A 130 -4.49 18.31 -10.23
CA ARG A 130 -3.36 17.98 -9.34
C ARG A 130 -2.10 17.83 -10.18
N LEU A 131 -1.07 18.58 -9.87
CA LEU A 131 0.29 18.41 -10.43
C LEU A 131 1.18 17.67 -9.41
N HIS A 132 1.85 16.62 -9.85
CA HIS A 132 2.74 15.83 -9.01
C HIS A 132 4.21 15.98 -9.45
N THR A 133 4.91 16.95 -8.87
CA THR A 133 6.27 17.35 -9.27
C THR A 133 7.37 16.91 -8.30
N ASN A 134 7.08 16.05 -7.30
CA ASN A 134 8.09 15.61 -6.32
C ASN A 134 9.26 14.82 -6.91
N ALA A 135 9.06 14.17 -8.07
CA ALA A 135 10.13 13.49 -8.78
C ALA A 135 10.76 14.45 -9.80
N PRO A 136 12.11 14.59 -9.87
CA PRO A 136 12.76 15.56 -10.75
C PRO A 136 12.37 15.43 -12.23
N HIS A 137 12.14 14.21 -12.72
CA HIS A 137 11.69 13.99 -14.09
C HIS A 137 10.23 14.40 -14.32
N HIS A 138 9.34 14.21 -13.33
CA HIS A 138 7.97 14.72 -13.41
C HIS A 138 7.95 16.26 -13.36
N ARG A 139 8.80 16.87 -12.51
CA ARG A 139 8.98 18.32 -12.45
C ARG A 139 9.42 18.87 -13.81
N ALA A 140 10.47 18.31 -14.40
CA ALA A 140 10.98 18.74 -15.70
C ALA A 140 9.93 18.57 -16.82
N ALA A 141 9.12 17.51 -16.78
CA ALA A 141 8.02 17.32 -17.73
C ALA A 141 6.93 18.38 -17.60
N ALA A 142 6.52 18.73 -16.38
CA ALA A 142 5.57 19.80 -16.16
C ALA A 142 6.11 21.16 -16.66
N GLU A 143 7.39 21.45 -16.45
CA GLU A 143 8.03 22.70 -16.89
C GLU A 143 8.16 22.81 -18.41
N ARG A 144 8.27 21.70 -19.15
CA ARG A 144 8.24 21.73 -20.62
C ARG A 144 6.88 22.20 -21.15
N VAL A 145 5.80 21.97 -20.41
CA VAL A 145 4.44 22.37 -20.78
C VAL A 145 4.07 23.75 -20.24
N LEU A 146 4.39 24.03 -18.97
CA LEU A 146 3.92 25.19 -18.22
C LEU A 146 4.98 26.28 -18.02
N GLY A 147 6.22 26.03 -18.45
CA GLY A 147 7.39 26.83 -18.11
C GLY A 147 7.89 26.57 -16.68
N ALA A 148 9.12 26.97 -16.41
CA ALA A 148 9.72 26.86 -15.08
C ALA A 148 9.07 27.86 -14.10
N GLN A 149 8.67 27.37 -12.92
CA GLN A 149 8.01 28.17 -11.88
C GLN A 149 8.67 27.95 -10.53
N SER A 150 8.96 29.00 -9.77
CA SER A 150 9.60 28.87 -8.45
C SER A 150 8.64 28.44 -7.34
N ASP A 151 7.35 28.75 -7.50
CA ASP A 151 6.36 28.67 -6.43
C ASP A 151 4.95 28.37 -6.97
N ARG A 152 4.00 28.25 -6.04
CA ARG A 152 2.62 27.91 -6.34
C ARG A 152 1.87 29.03 -7.03
N ASP A 153 2.22 30.29 -6.83
CA ASP A 153 1.48 31.41 -7.40
C ASP A 153 1.81 31.54 -8.89
N GLY A 154 3.10 31.44 -9.25
CA GLY A 154 3.54 31.36 -10.64
C GLY A 154 2.95 30.14 -11.35
N MET A 155 2.94 28.98 -10.69
CA MET A 155 2.31 27.78 -11.24
C MET A 155 0.80 27.94 -11.44
N ALA A 156 0.08 28.58 -10.50
CA ALA A 156 -1.34 28.84 -10.65
C ALA A 156 -1.64 29.72 -11.86
N LEU A 157 -0.84 30.76 -12.11
CA LEU A 157 -0.98 31.63 -13.29
C LEU A 157 -0.75 30.86 -14.59
N ALA A 158 0.26 29.97 -14.64
CA ALA A 158 0.56 29.15 -15.81
C ALA A 158 -0.56 28.15 -16.13
N VAL A 159 -1.24 27.63 -15.10
CA VAL A 159 -2.31 26.63 -15.23
C VAL A 159 -3.66 27.27 -15.57
N ALA A 160 -3.94 28.49 -15.10
CA ALA A 160 -5.29 29.09 -15.13
C ALA A 160 -5.95 29.16 -16.52
N GLY A 161 -5.17 29.30 -17.59
CA GLY A 161 -5.68 29.39 -18.96
C GLY A 161 -6.02 28.04 -19.61
N TRP A 162 -5.59 26.92 -19.03
CA TRP A 162 -5.75 25.60 -19.62
C TRP A 162 -7.12 24.98 -19.34
N ASP A 163 -7.57 24.08 -20.20
CA ASP A 163 -8.53 23.05 -19.82
C ASP A 163 -7.80 21.92 -19.08
N LYS A 164 -8.38 21.44 -17.98
CA LYS A 164 -7.75 20.41 -17.12
C LYS A 164 -7.42 19.13 -17.89
N ALA A 165 -8.30 18.67 -18.76
CA ALA A 165 -8.09 17.43 -19.53
C ALA A 165 -6.99 17.61 -20.58
N ALA A 166 -6.93 18.77 -21.24
CA ALA A 166 -5.89 19.08 -22.22
C ALA A 166 -4.52 19.21 -21.53
N LEU A 167 -4.48 19.84 -20.35
CA LEU A 167 -3.25 19.99 -19.58
C LEU A 167 -2.75 18.65 -19.01
N GLU A 168 -3.64 17.82 -18.47
CA GLU A 168 -3.29 16.45 -18.05
C GLU A 168 -2.66 15.69 -19.22
N ALA A 169 -3.31 15.68 -20.39
CA ALA A 169 -2.79 15.01 -21.58
C ALA A 169 -1.42 15.55 -22.02
N ALA A 170 -1.23 16.87 -22.02
CA ALA A 170 0.03 17.50 -22.41
C ALA A 170 1.18 17.11 -21.45
N ILE A 171 0.95 17.15 -20.14
CA ILE A 171 1.97 16.77 -19.14
C ILE A 171 2.29 15.28 -19.23
N VAL A 172 1.29 14.42 -19.40
CA VAL A 172 1.48 12.97 -19.53
C VAL A 172 2.25 12.63 -20.82
N ALA A 173 2.00 13.34 -21.93
CA ALA A 173 2.73 13.18 -23.18
C ALA A 173 4.24 13.48 -23.02
N GLU A 174 4.59 14.42 -22.15
CA GLU A 174 5.97 14.74 -21.77
C GLU A 174 6.59 13.78 -20.75
N GLY A 175 5.87 12.72 -20.35
CA GLY A 175 6.30 11.77 -19.33
C GLY A 175 6.14 12.27 -17.90
N GLY A 176 5.32 13.31 -17.69
CA GLY A 176 4.99 13.86 -16.39
C GLY A 176 3.82 13.16 -15.70
N CYS A 177 3.45 13.68 -14.52
CA CYS A 177 2.34 13.17 -13.73
C CYS A 177 1.42 14.33 -13.30
N ALA A 178 0.22 14.33 -13.86
CA ALA A 178 -0.87 15.21 -13.51
C ALA A 178 -2.19 14.43 -13.56
N ALA A 179 -3.22 14.93 -12.88
CA ALA A 179 -4.54 14.34 -12.92
C ALA A 179 -5.61 15.42 -12.76
N GLU A 180 -6.59 15.48 -13.67
CA GLU A 180 -7.75 16.31 -13.49
C GLU A 180 -8.54 15.86 -12.25
N MET A 181 -9.03 16.82 -11.47
CA MET A 181 -9.84 16.54 -10.30
C MET A 181 -11.30 16.36 -10.71
N ARG A 182 -11.88 15.26 -10.28
CA ARG A 182 -13.26 14.87 -10.56
C ARG A 182 -14.06 14.83 -9.27
N SER A 183 -15.36 15.13 -9.33
CA SER A 183 -16.27 14.85 -8.23
C SER A 183 -16.36 13.33 -8.00
N ILE A 184 -16.83 12.91 -6.83
CA ILE A 184 -17.04 11.47 -6.52
C ILE A 184 -17.95 10.82 -7.56
N ALA A 185 -19.05 11.50 -7.95
CA ALA A 185 -19.97 10.99 -8.96
C ALA A 185 -19.33 10.90 -10.36
N ALA A 186 -18.56 11.92 -10.75
CA ALA A 186 -17.85 11.91 -12.03
C ALA A 186 -16.76 10.83 -12.08
N TRP A 187 -16.03 10.61 -10.98
CA TRP A 187 -15.07 9.52 -10.87
C TRP A 187 -15.74 8.15 -10.95
N ALA A 188 -16.85 7.94 -10.23
CA ALA A 188 -17.59 6.68 -10.27
C ALA A 188 -18.12 6.33 -11.67
N ALA A 189 -18.45 7.33 -12.48
CA ALA A 189 -18.88 7.14 -13.87
C ALA A 189 -17.72 7.05 -14.87
N HIS A 190 -16.49 7.41 -14.48
CA HIS A 190 -15.31 7.37 -15.33
C HIS A 190 -14.88 5.92 -15.61
N PRO A 191 -14.38 5.56 -16.81
CA PRO A 191 -14.04 4.16 -17.13
C PRO A 191 -13.09 3.51 -16.12
N GLN A 192 -12.05 4.23 -15.69
CA GLN A 192 -11.10 3.75 -14.68
C GLN A 192 -11.73 3.62 -13.29
N GLY A 193 -12.66 4.52 -12.92
CA GLY A 193 -13.35 4.44 -11.64
C GLY A 193 -14.34 3.28 -11.59
N ALA A 194 -15.06 3.04 -12.69
CA ALA A 194 -15.92 1.88 -12.86
C ALA A 194 -15.12 0.57 -12.79
N ALA A 195 -13.97 0.51 -13.48
CA ALA A 195 -13.09 -0.67 -13.44
C ALA A 195 -12.59 -0.98 -12.02
N VAL A 196 -12.07 0.03 -11.30
CA VAL A 196 -11.60 -0.14 -9.91
C VAL A 196 -12.74 -0.57 -8.96
N ALA A 197 -13.97 -0.10 -9.20
CA ALA A 197 -15.12 -0.48 -8.37
C ALA A 197 -15.54 -1.96 -8.54
N GLU A 198 -15.16 -2.60 -9.63
CA GLU A 198 -15.41 -4.02 -9.89
C GLU A 198 -14.29 -4.93 -9.36
N GLU A 199 -13.12 -4.37 -9.03
CA GLU A 199 -12.00 -5.13 -8.48
C GLU A 199 -12.22 -5.51 -7.01
N PRO A 200 -11.80 -6.72 -6.58
CA PRO A 200 -11.80 -7.07 -5.17
C PRO A 200 -10.78 -6.23 -4.41
N LEU A 201 -11.04 -5.97 -3.12
CA LEU A 201 -10.10 -5.24 -2.26
C LEU A 201 -8.73 -5.92 -2.17
N VAL A 202 -8.70 -7.26 -2.20
CA VAL A 202 -7.49 -8.08 -2.25
C VAL A 202 -7.66 -9.18 -3.28
N GLY A 203 -6.76 -9.26 -4.26
CA GLY A 203 -6.69 -10.35 -5.22
C GLY A 203 -5.77 -11.47 -4.72
N PHE A 204 -6.24 -12.72 -4.77
CA PHE A 204 -5.43 -13.90 -4.48
C PHE A 204 -5.21 -14.72 -5.74
N ASP A 205 -3.95 -14.92 -6.12
CA ASP A 205 -3.56 -15.92 -7.10
C ASP A 205 -3.01 -17.15 -6.36
N PRO A 206 -3.73 -18.28 -6.35
CA PRO A 206 -3.30 -19.48 -5.63
C PRO A 206 -2.01 -20.03 -6.22
N ALA A 207 -0.91 -19.84 -5.50
CA ALA A 207 0.33 -20.53 -5.76
C ALA A 207 0.25 -22.00 -5.34
N ALA A 208 1.12 -22.85 -5.92
CA ALA A 208 1.33 -24.18 -5.37
C ALA A 208 1.73 -24.06 -3.89
N PRO A 209 1.20 -24.91 -3.00
CA PRO A 209 1.52 -24.84 -1.57
C PRO A 209 3.01 -25.04 -1.39
N ALA A 210 3.68 -24.00 -0.88
CA ALA A 210 5.07 -24.04 -0.49
C ALA A 210 5.18 -24.60 0.92
N SER A 211 6.06 -25.58 1.13
CA SER A 211 6.41 -25.99 2.49
C SER A 211 7.37 -24.98 3.09
N THR A 212 6.98 -24.34 4.19
CA THR A 212 7.89 -23.53 5.00
C THR A 212 8.23 -24.24 6.31
N ALA A 213 9.50 -24.19 6.70
CA ALA A 213 9.96 -24.64 8.01
C ALA A 213 9.68 -23.58 9.10
N TRP A 214 9.35 -22.35 8.71
CA TRP A 214 9.06 -21.28 9.64
C TRP A 214 7.82 -21.59 10.50
N ARG A 215 7.88 -21.19 11.76
CA ARG A 215 6.77 -21.30 12.72
C ARG A 215 6.67 -19.98 13.50
N PRO A 216 5.44 -19.48 13.73
CA PRO A 216 5.25 -18.27 14.50
C PRO A 216 5.63 -18.47 15.96
N ARG A 217 6.14 -17.41 16.60
CA ARG A 217 6.54 -17.41 18.01
C ARG A 217 5.80 -16.30 18.76
N PRO A 218 5.17 -16.56 19.92
CA PRO A 218 4.38 -15.54 20.62
C PRO A 218 5.12 -14.24 20.95
N ASP A 219 6.42 -14.30 21.26
CA ASP A 219 7.26 -13.15 21.59
C ASP A 219 7.70 -12.34 20.36
N ARG A 220 7.89 -13.01 19.22
CA ARG A 220 8.25 -12.40 17.94
C ARG A 220 7.56 -13.14 16.80
N PRO A 221 6.28 -12.81 16.52
CA PRO A 221 5.42 -13.60 15.64
C PRO A 221 6.03 -13.90 14.28
N LEU A 222 6.77 -12.98 13.68
CA LEU A 222 7.32 -13.09 12.34
C LEU A 222 8.82 -13.39 12.30
N ALA A 223 9.45 -13.67 13.46
CA ALA A 223 10.89 -13.89 13.51
C ALA A 223 11.31 -15.17 12.77
N GLY A 224 12.28 -15.01 11.86
CA GLY A 224 12.76 -16.06 10.96
C GLY A 224 12.23 -15.96 9.54
N LEU A 225 11.24 -15.08 9.27
CA LEU A 225 10.84 -14.74 7.91
C LEU A 225 11.78 -13.72 7.30
N ARG A 226 12.16 -13.94 6.04
CA ARG A 226 12.95 -13.03 5.21
C ARG A 226 12.07 -12.31 4.21
N VAL A 227 12.09 -10.99 4.24
CA VAL A 227 11.24 -10.13 3.43
C VAL A 227 12.12 -9.26 2.54
N LEU A 228 11.94 -9.39 1.24
CA LEU A 228 12.54 -8.51 0.25
C LEU A 228 11.54 -7.40 -0.09
N ASP A 229 11.90 -6.17 0.25
CA ASP A 229 11.06 -4.98 0.10
C ASP A 229 11.55 -4.12 -1.09
N LEU A 230 10.79 -4.15 -2.19
CA LEU A 230 11.02 -3.31 -3.37
C LEU A 230 10.01 -2.15 -3.46
N THR A 231 9.35 -1.85 -2.35
CA THR A 231 8.36 -0.78 -2.28
C THR A 231 9.02 0.57 -1.97
N ARG A 232 8.32 1.66 -2.29
CA ARG A 232 8.80 3.03 -2.12
C ARG A 232 7.67 3.90 -1.59
N VAL A 233 7.99 5.12 -1.17
CA VAL A 233 7.04 6.13 -0.71
C VAL A 233 6.39 5.74 0.62
N LEU A 234 5.16 5.20 0.63
CA LEU A 234 4.37 5.08 1.87
C LEU A 234 3.73 3.72 2.09
N ALA A 235 2.74 3.32 1.28
CA ALA A 235 1.88 2.16 1.60
C ALA A 235 2.68 0.85 1.81
N GLY A 236 3.53 0.51 0.83
CA GLY A 236 4.40 -0.67 0.92
C GLY A 236 5.44 -0.57 2.04
N PRO A 237 6.19 0.54 2.13
CA PRO A 237 7.17 0.67 3.20
C PRO A 237 6.57 0.63 4.61
N VAL A 238 5.35 1.14 4.81
CA VAL A 238 4.61 1.00 6.07
C VAL A 238 4.24 -0.45 6.34
N ALA A 239 3.77 -1.19 5.33
CA ALA A 239 3.43 -2.61 5.47
C ALA A 239 4.66 -3.45 5.88
N THR A 240 5.80 -3.29 5.21
CA THR A 240 7.02 -4.04 5.55
C THR A 240 7.65 -3.58 6.86
N ARG A 241 7.48 -2.31 7.23
CA ARG A 241 7.87 -1.82 8.56
C ARG A 241 7.06 -2.51 9.66
N PHE A 242 5.76 -2.69 9.45
CA PHE A 242 4.92 -3.47 10.36
C PHE A 242 5.47 -4.89 10.52
N LEU A 243 5.83 -5.56 9.42
CA LEU A 243 6.44 -6.91 9.48
C LEU A 243 7.76 -6.92 10.28
N ALA A 244 8.63 -5.93 10.07
CA ALA A 244 9.87 -5.77 10.85
C ALA A 244 9.61 -5.59 12.35
N GLY A 245 8.58 -4.81 12.70
CA GLY A 245 8.16 -4.59 14.09
C GLY A 245 7.76 -5.88 14.83
N TYR A 246 7.23 -6.87 14.12
CA TYR A 246 6.91 -8.20 14.65
C TYR A 246 8.03 -9.24 14.45
N GLY A 247 9.21 -8.80 14.00
CA GLY A 247 10.44 -9.57 14.02
C GLY A 247 10.91 -10.14 12.69
N ALA A 248 10.23 -9.85 11.57
CA ALA A 248 10.71 -10.26 10.25
C ALA A 248 12.05 -9.60 9.90
N GLU A 249 12.90 -10.31 9.16
CA GLU A 249 14.15 -9.79 8.58
C GLU A 249 13.81 -9.07 7.28
N VAL A 250 13.63 -7.76 7.33
CA VAL A 250 13.25 -6.95 6.16
C VAL A 250 14.48 -6.30 5.55
N LEU A 251 14.75 -6.61 4.28
CA LEU A 251 15.74 -5.94 3.45
C LEU A 251 15.04 -5.12 2.37
N ARG A 252 15.12 -3.80 2.49
CA ARG A 252 14.68 -2.87 1.45
C ARG A 252 15.78 -2.69 0.40
N VAL A 253 15.40 -2.78 -0.88
CA VAL A 253 16.32 -2.58 -2.01
C VAL A 253 15.80 -1.47 -2.90
N ASP A 254 16.58 -0.39 -2.99
CA ASP A 254 16.33 0.75 -3.87
C ASP A 254 17.40 0.85 -4.97
N PRO A 255 17.14 1.50 -6.10
CA PRO A 255 18.18 1.79 -7.08
C PRO A 255 19.09 2.90 -6.54
N PRO A 256 20.36 2.98 -7.00
CA PRO A 256 21.35 3.90 -6.44
C PRO A 256 20.94 5.37 -6.49
N ASP A 257 20.15 5.76 -7.48
CA ASP A 257 19.68 7.12 -7.77
C ASP A 257 18.36 7.49 -7.08
N TRP A 258 17.73 6.58 -6.33
CA TRP A 258 16.49 6.87 -5.62
C TRP A 258 16.74 7.47 -4.23
N ASN A 259 15.99 8.51 -3.87
CA ASN A 259 16.02 9.08 -2.54
C ASN A 259 14.66 9.69 -2.17
N GLU A 260 14.26 9.57 -0.91
CA GLU A 260 13.02 10.12 -0.37
C GLU A 260 13.22 10.65 1.06
N PRO A 261 14.12 11.63 1.26
CA PRO A 261 14.69 11.95 2.57
C PRO A 261 13.67 12.49 3.58
N ALA A 262 12.51 12.99 3.13
CA ALA A 262 11.42 13.42 3.99
C ALA A 262 10.60 12.27 4.60
N ILE A 263 10.70 11.06 4.04
CA ILE A 263 9.86 9.90 4.42
C ILE A 263 10.72 8.72 4.85
N GLU A 264 11.90 8.53 4.24
CA GLU A 264 12.80 7.41 4.50
C GLU A 264 13.05 7.16 6.00
N PRO A 265 13.30 8.18 6.85
CA PRO A 265 13.53 7.95 8.28
C PRO A 265 12.34 7.30 9.02
N ASP A 266 11.10 7.52 8.55
CA ASP A 266 9.89 6.97 9.17
C ASP A 266 9.60 5.55 8.70
N VAL A 267 9.82 5.30 7.41
CA VAL A 267 9.42 4.04 6.78
C VAL A 267 10.50 2.96 6.78
N THR A 268 11.72 3.27 7.21
CA THR A 268 12.84 2.31 7.29
C THR A 268 13.10 1.76 8.70
N LEU A 269 12.36 2.22 9.71
CA LEU A 269 12.49 1.73 11.09
C LEU A 269 12.36 0.20 11.16
N GLY A 270 13.36 -0.46 11.75
CA GLY A 270 13.43 -1.91 11.89
C GLY A 270 13.91 -2.66 10.63
N LYS A 271 14.18 -1.97 9.52
CA LYS A 271 14.64 -2.57 8.26
C LYS A 271 16.15 -2.41 8.07
N ARG A 272 16.72 -3.26 7.22
CA ARG A 272 18.01 -3.03 6.57
C ARG A 272 17.75 -2.47 5.17
N CYS A 273 18.64 -1.62 4.68
CA CYS A 273 18.55 -1.05 3.34
C CYS A 273 19.81 -1.37 2.54
N ALA A 274 19.64 -1.66 1.25
CA ALA A 274 20.72 -1.82 0.28
C ALA A 274 20.35 -1.08 -1.01
N ARG A 275 21.38 -0.74 -1.80
CA ARG A 275 21.20 -0.13 -3.13
C ARG A 275 21.77 -1.05 -4.19
N LEU A 276 20.97 -1.40 -5.19
CA LEU A 276 21.36 -2.28 -6.30
C LEU A 276 20.86 -1.70 -7.63
N ASP A 277 21.73 -1.64 -8.63
CA ASP A 277 21.34 -1.33 -10.00
C ASP A 277 21.10 -2.62 -10.79
N LEU A 278 19.84 -3.02 -10.88
CA LEU A 278 19.42 -4.26 -11.58
C LEU A 278 19.65 -4.23 -13.10
N ARG A 279 20.20 -3.15 -13.66
CA ARG A 279 20.72 -3.11 -15.05
C ARG A 279 22.12 -3.71 -15.15
N ARG A 280 22.84 -3.86 -14.03
CA ARG A 280 24.20 -4.40 -13.96
C ARG A 280 24.18 -5.87 -13.59
N GLY A 281 24.88 -6.71 -14.35
CA GLY A 281 24.91 -8.16 -14.12
C GLY A 281 25.40 -8.57 -12.72
N ALA A 282 26.37 -7.85 -12.16
CA ALA A 282 26.88 -8.13 -10.81
C ALA A 282 25.80 -7.92 -9.73
N ASP A 283 25.10 -6.79 -9.77
CA ASP A 283 24.04 -6.45 -8.82
C ASP A 283 22.82 -7.37 -8.99
N ARG A 284 22.53 -7.80 -10.23
CA ARG A 284 21.50 -8.82 -10.52
C ARG A 284 21.81 -10.15 -9.83
N ALA A 285 23.06 -10.62 -9.90
CA ALA A 285 23.44 -11.86 -9.24
C ALA A 285 23.26 -11.78 -7.72
N VAL A 286 23.57 -10.62 -7.12
CA VAL A 286 23.32 -10.36 -5.68
C VAL A 286 21.82 -10.37 -5.37
N PHE A 287 21.02 -9.68 -6.18
CA PHE A 287 19.57 -9.62 -6.02
C PHE A 287 18.92 -11.01 -6.16
N GLU A 288 19.34 -11.80 -7.14
CA GLU A 288 18.84 -13.15 -7.38
C GLU A 288 19.15 -14.09 -6.20
N ALA A 289 20.35 -13.98 -5.61
CA ALA A 289 20.70 -14.72 -4.40
C ALA A 289 19.82 -14.32 -3.20
N MET A 290 19.51 -13.03 -3.06
CA MET A 290 18.59 -12.55 -2.01
C MET A 290 17.16 -13.04 -2.26
N LEU A 291 16.66 -12.95 -3.50
CA LEU A 291 15.32 -13.36 -3.89
C LEU A 291 15.13 -14.87 -3.69
N ALA A 292 16.11 -15.70 -4.05
CA ALA A 292 16.07 -17.15 -3.87
C ALA A 292 15.95 -17.55 -2.39
N GLY A 293 16.43 -16.70 -1.47
CA GLY A 293 16.36 -16.93 -0.03
C GLY A 293 15.24 -16.18 0.70
N ALA A 294 14.36 -15.48 -0.02
CA ALA A 294 13.26 -14.70 0.56
C ALA A 294 11.99 -15.54 0.70
N ASP A 295 11.26 -15.33 1.80
CA ASP A 295 9.94 -15.91 2.02
C ASP A 295 8.84 -15.01 1.42
N LEU A 296 9.05 -13.69 1.49
CA LEU A 296 8.14 -12.69 0.95
C LEU A 296 8.86 -11.70 0.04
N LEU A 297 8.22 -11.34 -1.06
CA LEU A 297 8.57 -10.19 -1.90
C LEU A 297 7.42 -9.20 -1.89
N LEU A 298 7.70 -7.94 -1.54
CA LEU A 298 6.73 -6.85 -1.64
C LEU A 298 7.16 -5.87 -2.72
N HIS A 299 6.25 -5.50 -3.62
CA HIS A 299 6.52 -4.49 -4.64
C HIS A 299 5.29 -3.64 -4.95
N GLY A 300 5.51 -2.36 -5.26
CA GLY A 300 4.46 -1.40 -5.65
C GLY A 300 4.66 -0.84 -7.07
N TYR A 301 5.41 -1.56 -7.91
CA TYR A 301 5.67 -1.12 -9.27
C TYR A 301 4.45 -1.28 -10.17
N ARG A 302 4.34 -0.38 -11.16
CA ARG A 302 3.38 -0.52 -12.26
C ARG A 302 3.48 -1.91 -12.90
N PRO A 303 2.36 -2.43 -13.45
CA PRO A 303 2.38 -3.66 -14.23
C PRO A 303 3.57 -3.68 -15.23
N GLU A 304 4.16 -4.86 -15.40
CA GLU A 304 5.28 -5.13 -16.32
C GLU A 304 6.63 -4.48 -15.96
N ALA A 305 6.72 -3.65 -14.93
CA ALA A 305 7.98 -3.01 -14.57
C ALA A 305 9.07 -4.01 -14.17
N LEU A 306 8.73 -5.03 -13.39
CA LEU A 306 9.66 -6.11 -13.04
C LEU A 306 9.91 -7.05 -14.23
N ASP A 307 8.91 -7.27 -15.08
CA ASP A 307 9.04 -8.06 -16.31
C ASP A 307 10.08 -7.47 -17.26
N ARG A 308 10.12 -6.14 -17.40
CA ARG A 308 11.17 -5.44 -18.18
C ARG A 308 12.58 -5.62 -17.60
N LEU A 309 12.71 -5.95 -16.31
CA LEU A 309 13.99 -6.31 -15.68
C LEU A 309 14.29 -7.81 -15.78
N GLY A 310 13.40 -8.61 -16.37
CA GLY A 310 13.50 -10.07 -16.46
C GLY A 310 13.03 -10.79 -15.20
N TYR A 311 12.42 -10.08 -14.25
CA TYR A 311 11.90 -10.63 -13.00
C TYR A 311 10.38 -10.67 -13.03
N GLY A 312 9.78 -11.11 -14.12
CA GLY A 312 8.34 -11.38 -14.21
C GLY A 312 7.90 -12.51 -13.27
N ALA A 313 6.59 -12.71 -13.09
CA ALA A 313 6.05 -13.67 -12.13
C ALA A 313 6.62 -15.10 -12.31
N VAL A 314 6.74 -15.56 -13.57
CA VAL A 314 7.33 -16.88 -13.90
C VAL A 314 8.80 -16.96 -13.48
N ALA A 315 9.60 -15.94 -13.77
CA ALA A 315 11.02 -15.91 -13.42
C ALA A 315 11.22 -15.88 -11.90
N ARG A 316 10.44 -15.07 -11.17
CA ARG A 316 10.50 -15.01 -9.71
C ARG A 316 10.13 -16.35 -9.08
N ARG A 317 9.10 -17.02 -9.59
CA ARG A 317 8.70 -18.35 -9.11
C ARG A 317 9.72 -19.44 -9.45
N ALA A 318 10.41 -19.35 -10.58
CA ALA A 318 11.49 -20.27 -10.91
C ALA A 318 12.69 -20.11 -9.96
N LEU A 319 13.03 -18.87 -9.59
CA LEU A 319 14.11 -18.57 -8.65
C LEU A 319 13.75 -18.92 -7.20
N ALA A 320 12.51 -18.67 -6.79
CA ALA A 320 12.02 -18.89 -5.44
C ALA A 320 10.62 -19.54 -5.49
N PRO A 321 10.54 -20.88 -5.61
CA PRO A 321 9.25 -21.59 -5.77
C PRO A 321 8.28 -21.40 -4.60
N GLY A 322 8.81 -21.13 -3.40
CA GLY A 322 8.03 -20.90 -2.19
C GLY A 322 7.68 -19.45 -1.89
N LEU A 323 8.07 -18.51 -2.75
CA LEU A 323 7.92 -17.08 -2.53
C LEU A 323 6.45 -16.67 -2.48
N ILE A 324 6.09 -15.95 -1.42
CA ILE A 324 4.84 -15.20 -1.36
C ILE A 324 5.09 -13.83 -1.97
N ASP A 325 4.40 -13.55 -3.07
CA ASP A 325 4.50 -12.29 -3.80
C ASP A 325 3.31 -11.39 -3.47
N VAL A 326 3.60 -10.19 -2.97
CA VAL A 326 2.58 -9.19 -2.62
C VAL A 326 2.81 -7.93 -3.45
N ARG A 327 1.83 -7.66 -4.32
CA ARG A 327 1.78 -6.46 -5.15
C ARG A 327 0.79 -5.46 -4.57
N LEU A 328 1.22 -4.20 -4.46
CA LEU A 328 0.43 -3.06 -4.00
C LEU A 328 0.17 -2.06 -5.13
#